data_AF-A0A8J3JMR1-F1
#
_entry.id   AF-A0A8J3JMR1-F1
#
_cell.length_a   1.000
_cell.length_b   1.000
_cell.length_c   1.000
_cell.angle_alpha   90.00
_cell.angle_beta   90.00
_cell.angle_gamma   90.00
#
_symmetry.space_group_name_H-M   'P 1'
#
loop_
_entity.id
_entity.type
_entity.pdbx_description
1 polymer ?
#
loop_
_entity_poly.entity_id
_entity_poly.type
_entity_poly.pdbx_seq_one_letter_code
_entity_poly.pdbx_strand_id
1 'polypeptide(L)'
;MKLLDFAIRGVGALLAVFLGGMTALLEAVYTPYRIGGWPALWLPPLAFGVSLLLGWFARTVTGTAWGLWLAAVPWFLVMVFAVGGTQEGDQIAATWLGLLVLAAGGIGFVGPAAYRAGRATTAPAARRPSAQPLGDGARR
;
A
#
# COMPACT_ATOMS: atom_id res chain seq x y z
N MET A 1 23.96 10.43 16.62
CA MET A 1 23.42 9.33 15.80
C MET A 1 21.90 9.43 15.60
N LYS A 2 21.11 9.74 16.63
CA LYS A 2 19.63 9.91 16.52
C LYS A 2 19.14 10.92 15.47
N LEU A 3 19.87 12.03 15.25
CA LEU A 3 19.48 13.07 14.29
C LEU A 3 19.62 12.61 12.83
N LEU A 4 20.68 11.84 12.53
CA LEU A 4 20.92 11.29 11.20
C LEU A 4 19.86 10.24 10.85
N ASP A 5 19.53 9.35 11.78
CA ASP A 5 18.45 8.37 11.61
C ASP A 5 17.11 9.06 11.37
N PHE A 6 16.84 10.16 12.08
CA PHE A 6 15.62 10.94 11.88
C PHE A 6 15.60 11.62 10.51
N ALA A 7 16.71 12.19 10.07
CA ALA A 7 16.84 12.81 8.75
C ALA A 7 16.65 11.80 7.62
N ILE A 8 17.27 10.61 7.72
CA ILE A 8 17.13 9.54 6.72
C ILE A 8 15.68 9.05 6.64
N ARG A 9 15.03 8.85 7.80
CA ARG A 9 13.61 8.49 7.86
C ARG A 9 12.71 9.56 7.25
N GLY A 10 13.00 10.84 7.55
CA GLY A 10 12.28 11.98 7.01
C GLY A 10 12.40 12.07 5.48
N VAL A 11 13.62 11.98 4.94
CA VAL A 11 13.88 12.02 3.49
C VAL A 11 13.22 10.84 2.80
N GLY A 12 13.29 9.63 3.34
CA GLY A 12 12.63 8.48 2.73
C GLY A 12 11.10 8.54 2.81
N ALA A 13 10.53 9.13 3.86
CA ALA A 13 9.10 9.42 3.93
C ALA A 13 8.68 10.43 2.85
N LEU A 14 9.44 11.50 2.67
CA LEU A 14 9.24 12.48 1.61
C LEU A 14 9.32 11.85 0.21
N LEU A 15 10.34 11.00 -0.02
CA LEU A 15 10.47 10.26 -1.27
C LEU A 15 9.31 9.31 -1.52
N ALA A 16 8.81 8.63 -0.48
CA ALA A 16 7.66 7.75 -0.61
C ALA A 16 6.38 8.53 -1.01
N VAL A 17 6.16 9.70 -0.41
CA VAL A 17 5.04 10.59 -0.77
C VAL A 17 5.19 11.06 -2.22
N PHE A 18 6.37 11.54 -2.59
CA PHE A 18 6.66 12.05 -3.92
C PHE A 18 6.50 10.98 -5.01
N LEU A 19 7.08 9.80 -4.79
CA LEU A 19 6.95 8.66 -5.70
C LEU A 19 5.50 8.19 -5.80
N GLY A 20 4.77 8.15 -4.68
CA GLY A 20 3.36 7.76 -4.68
C GLY A 20 2.50 8.70 -5.53
N GLY A 21 2.71 10.01 -5.39
CA GLY A 21 2.06 11.02 -6.23
C GLY A 21 2.47 10.92 -7.70
N MET A 22 3.76 10.79 -7.99
CA MET A 22 4.28 10.71 -9.35
C MET A 22 3.76 9.48 -10.11
N THR A 23 3.74 8.33 -9.44
CA THR A 23 3.16 7.10 -10.00
C THR A 23 1.67 7.28 -10.31
N ALA A 24 0.90 7.88 -9.40
CA ALA A 24 -0.52 8.12 -9.64
C ALA A 24 -0.77 9.07 -10.83
N LEU A 25 0.06 10.10 -10.95
CA LEU A 25 0.04 11.02 -12.10
C LEU A 25 0.32 10.30 -13.42
N LEU A 26 1.36 9.46 -13.47
CA LEU A 26 1.68 8.68 -14.65
C LEU A 26 0.54 7.72 -15.01
N GLU A 27 0.01 7.01 -14.02
CA GLU A 27 -1.12 6.10 -14.23
C GLU A 27 -2.35 6.84 -14.76
N ALA A 28 -2.67 8.01 -14.21
CA ALA A 28 -3.77 8.84 -14.69
C ALA A 28 -3.58 9.27 -16.15
N VAL A 29 -2.38 9.74 -16.51
CA VAL A 29 -2.05 10.23 -17.86
C VAL A 29 -2.02 9.09 -18.90
N TYR A 30 -1.54 7.91 -18.53
CA TYR A 30 -1.44 6.78 -19.46
C TYR A 30 -2.70 5.92 -19.56
N THR A 31 -3.63 6.03 -18.61
CA THR A 31 -4.93 5.32 -18.64
C THR A 31 -5.71 5.52 -19.95
N PRO A 32 -5.86 6.75 -20.47
CA PRO A 32 -6.56 6.98 -21.73
C PRO A 32 -5.72 6.75 -22.97
N TYR A 33 -4.40 6.60 -22.81
CA TYR A 33 -3.49 6.43 -23.92
C TYR A 33 -3.79 5.13 -24.68
N ARG A 34 -3.90 5.26 -26.01
CA ARG A 34 -4.12 4.13 -26.93
C ARG A 34 -2.93 4.04 -27.88
N ILE A 35 -2.22 2.92 -27.88
CA ILE A 35 -1.14 2.65 -28.83
C ILE A 35 -1.74 1.83 -29.98
N GLY A 36 -1.84 2.44 -31.17
CA GLY A 36 -2.41 1.76 -32.35
C GLY A 36 -3.88 1.34 -32.19
N GLY A 37 -4.67 2.09 -31.40
CA GLY A 37 -6.08 1.77 -31.11
C GLY A 37 -6.30 0.82 -29.93
N TRP A 38 -5.23 0.21 -29.39
CA TRP A 38 -5.33 -0.71 -28.26
C TRP A 38 -5.14 -0.01 -26.91
N PRO A 39 -5.92 -0.38 -25.88
CA PRO A 39 -5.69 0.05 -24.51
C PRO A 39 -4.29 -0.31 -24.01
N ALA A 40 -3.71 0.52 -23.14
CA ALA A 40 -2.48 0.22 -22.43
C ALA A 40 -2.69 -0.91 -21.39
N LEU A 41 -2.87 -2.15 -21.85
CA LEU A 41 -3.11 -3.35 -21.03
C LEU A 41 -1.97 -3.67 -20.03
N TRP A 42 -0.80 -3.09 -20.23
CA TRP A 42 0.34 -3.22 -19.34
C TRP A 42 0.25 -2.32 -18.09
N LEU A 43 -0.66 -1.34 -18.07
CA LEU A 43 -0.81 -0.43 -16.93
C LEU A 43 -1.26 -1.12 -15.64
N PRO A 44 -2.32 -1.95 -15.62
CA PRO A 44 -2.78 -2.60 -14.40
C PRO A 44 -1.73 -3.46 -13.68
N PRO A 45 -0.99 -4.38 -14.35
CA PRO A 45 0.06 -5.14 -13.66
C PRO A 45 1.22 -4.24 -13.20
N LEU A 46 1.55 -3.18 -13.94
CA LEU A 46 2.56 -2.21 -13.53
C LEU A 46 2.11 -1.45 -12.27
N ALA A 47 0.89 -0.93 -12.25
CA ALA A 47 0.31 -0.21 -11.11
C ALA A 47 0.31 -1.07 -9.85
N PHE A 48 -0.08 -2.34 -9.98
CA PHE A 48 -0.02 -3.31 -8.88
C PHE A 48 1.42 -3.51 -8.37
N GLY A 49 2.38 -3.77 -9.27
CA GLY A 49 3.78 -4.01 -8.92
C GLY A 49 4.44 -2.80 -8.27
N VAL A 50 4.19 -1.60 -8.80
CA VAL A 50 4.72 -0.34 -8.26
C VAL A 50 4.10 -0.06 -6.90
N SER A 51 2.80 -0.25 -6.73
CA SER A 51 2.12 -0.07 -5.43
C SER A 51 2.68 -0.99 -4.34
N LEU A 52 2.98 -2.25 -4.68
CA LEU A 52 3.65 -3.19 -3.79
C LEU A 52 5.05 -2.71 -3.39
N LEU A 53 5.84 -2.27 -4.38
CA LEU A 53 7.20 -1.81 -4.16
C LEU A 53 7.24 -0.55 -3.27
N LEU A 54 6.37 0.42 -3.53
CA LEU A 54 6.26 1.63 -2.72
C LEU A 54 5.78 1.33 -1.30
N GLY A 55 4.76 0.46 -1.16
CA GLY A 55 4.26 0.06 0.15
C GLY A 55 5.33 -0.65 0.98
N TRP A 56 6.17 -1.48 0.34
CA TRP A 56 7.34 -2.08 0.97
C TRP A 56 8.40 -1.05 1.33
N PHE A 57 8.80 -0.18 0.39
CA PHE A 57 9.82 0.85 0.59
C PHE A 57 9.45 1.79 1.75
N ALA A 58 8.22 2.31 1.76
CA ALA A 58 7.75 3.24 2.77
C ALA A 58 7.74 2.63 4.18
N ARG A 59 7.41 1.33 4.29
CA ARG A 59 7.53 0.59 5.55
C ARG A 59 8.98 0.37 5.97
N THR A 60 9.84 0.00 5.04
CA THR A 60 11.26 -0.28 5.32
C THR A 60 11.98 0.98 5.80
N VAL A 61 11.72 2.13 5.19
CA VAL A 61 12.38 3.38 5.58
C VAL A 61 11.83 3.94 6.90
N THR A 62 10.52 3.90 7.11
CA THR A 62 9.94 4.46 8.35
C THR A 62 10.01 3.53 9.55
N GLY A 63 10.13 2.21 9.32
CA GLY A 63 10.12 1.20 10.38
C GLY A 63 8.78 1.05 11.10
N THR A 64 7.71 1.67 10.60
CA THR A 64 6.39 1.65 11.24
C THR A 64 5.35 1.00 10.33
N ALA A 65 4.36 0.33 10.93
CA ALA A 65 3.23 -0.24 10.19
C ALA A 65 2.44 0.84 9.41
N TRP A 66 2.48 2.08 9.91
CA TRP A 66 1.86 3.27 9.31
C TRP A 66 2.60 3.79 8.07
N GLY A 67 3.85 3.37 7.84
CA GLY A 67 4.64 3.81 6.69
C GLY A 67 3.97 3.56 5.34
N LEU A 68 3.13 2.53 5.24
CA LEU A 68 2.36 2.23 4.04
C LEU A 68 1.48 3.42 3.60
N TRP A 69 0.89 4.14 4.55
CA TRP A 69 -0.03 5.24 4.27
C TRP A 69 0.67 6.45 3.64
N LEU A 70 1.98 6.61 3.87
CA LEU A 70 2.73 7.73 3.29
C LEU A 70 2.76 7.68 1.76
N ALA A 71 2.80 6.49 1.16
CA ALA A 71 2.71 6.35 -0.29
C ALA A 71 1.25 6.21 -0.75
N ALA A 72 0.41 5.49 0.01
CA ALA A 72 -0.95 5.19 -0.40
C ALA A 72 -1.86 6.43 -0.41
N VAL A 73 -1.79 7.30 0.61
CA VAL A 73 -2.63 8.51 0.71
C VAL A 73 -2.43 9.45 -0.48
N PRO A 74 -1.21 9.91 -0.81
CA PRO A 74 -1.01 10.79 -1.96
C PRO A 74 -1.42 10.12 -3.28
N TRP A 75 -1.16 8.82 -3.44
CA TRP A 75 -1.62 8.09 -4.63
C TRP A 75 -3.15 8.09 -4.74
N PHE A 76 -3.87 7.77 -3.65
CA PHE A 76 -5.32 7.79 -3.62
C PHE A 76 -5.90 9.18 -3.86
N LEU A 77 -5.29 10.22 -3.28
CA LEU A 77 -5.73 11.60 -3.50
C LEU A 77 -5.65 11.98 -4.99
N VAL A 78 -4.54 11.69 -5.65
CA VAL A 78 -4.39 11.93 -7.10
C VAL A 78 -5.44 11.15 -7.89
N MET A 79 -5.66 9.87 -7.55
CA MET A 79 -6.68 9.05 -8.22
C MET A 79 -8.10 9.60 -8.03
N VAL A 80 -8.46 10.06 -6.83
CA VAL A 80 -9.77 10.69 -6.56
C VAL A 80 -9.95 11.94 -7.42
N PHE A 81 -8.92 12.78 -7.54
CA PHE A 81 -8.97 13.96 -8.40
C PHE A 81 -9.04 13.60 -9.88
N ALA A 82 -8.35 12.54 -10.31
CA ALA A 82 -8.36 12.06 -11.69
C ALA A 82 -9.66 11.31 -12.07
N VAL A 83 -10.47 10.91 -11.09
CA VAL A 83 -11.86 10.45 -11.29
C VAL A 83 -12.80 11.63 -11.55
N GLY A 84 -12.52 12.80 -10.98
CA GLY A 84 -13.25 14.04 -11.25
C GLY A 84 -13.11 14.44 -12.72
N GLY A 85 -14.22 14.55 -13.43
CA GLY A 85 -14.20 14.74 -14.88
C GLY A 85 -13.55 16.05 -15.29
N THR A 86 -12.60 15.97 -16.22
CA THR A 86 -12.18 17.12 -17.01
C THR A 86 -13.25 17.41 -18.07
N GLN A 87 -13.37 18.66 -18.52
CA GLN A 87 -14.32 19.02 -19.59
C GLN A 87 -14.03 18.33 -20.94
N GLU A 88 -12.92 17.60 -21.01
CA GLU A 88 -12.44 16.88 -22.19
C GLU A 88 -12.91 15.41 -22.22
N GLY A 89 -13.67 14.94 -21.21
CA GLY A 89 -14.22 13.58 -21.19
C GLY A 89 -13.19 12.49 -20.89
N ASP A 90 -11.97 12.90 -20.53
CA ASP A 90 -10.84 12.01 -20.25
C ASP A 90 -10.83 11.57 -18.79
N GLN A 91 -11.77 10.69 -18.46
CA GLN A 91 -11.94 10.17 -17.11
C GLN A 91 -11.34 8.78 -16.95
N ILE A 92 -10.57 8.59 -15.89
CA ILE A 92 -10.17 7.25 -15.43
C ILE A 92 -11.41 6.37 -15.22
N ALA A 93 -12.45 6.90 -14.59
CA ALA A 93 -13.70 6.18 -14.32
C ALA A 93 -14.60 5.99 -15.56
N ALA A 94 -14.37 6.73 -16.66
CA ALA A 94 -15.10 6.55 -17.90
C ALA A 94 -14.59 5.33 -18.70
N THR A 95 -13.49 4.71 -18.28
CA THR A 95 -12.93 3.54 -18.95
C THR A 95 -12.78 2.35 -18.01
N TRP A 96 -13.10 1.16 -18.50
CA TRP A 96 -12.90 -0.09 -17.76
C TRP A 96 -11.42 -0.30 -17.38
N LEU A 97 -10.48 0.23 -18.18
CA LEU A 97 -9.05 0.17 -17.90
C LEU A 97 -8.69 1.03 -16.68
N GLY A 98 -9.21 2.25 -16.58
CA GLY A 98 -8.95 3.10 -15.42
C GLY A 98 -9.51 2.52 -14.12
N LEU A 99 -10.68 1.87 -14.19
CA LEU A 99 -11.22 1.10 -13.06
C LEU A 99 -10.31 -0.07 -12.66
N LEU A 100 -9.71 -0.77 -13.63
CA LEU A 100 -8.75 -1.83 -13.35
C LEU A 100 -7.45 -1.30 -12.74
N VAL A 101 -6.94 -0.16 -13.21
CA VAL A 101 -5.75 0.49 -12.64
C VAL A 101 -6.02 0.91 -11.20
N LEU A 102 -7.18 1.53 -10.94
CA LEU A 102 -7.61 1.91 -9.60
C LEU A 102 -7.70 0.68 -8.67
N ALA A 103 -8.34 -0.39 -9.15
CA ALA A 103 -8.46 -1.63 -8.40
C ALA A 103 -7.08 -2.28 -8.16
N ALA A 104 -6.24 -2.35 -9.19
CA ALA A 104 -4.91 -2.94 -9.11
C ALA A 104 -4.01 -2.17 -8.12
N GLY A 105 -3.93 -0.85 -8.22
CA GLY A 105 -3.15 -0.03 -7.28
C GLY A 105 -3.69 -0.13 -5.85
N GLY A 106 -5.01 -0.03 -5.69
CA GLY A 106 -5.67 -0.16 -4.38
C GLY A 106 -5.41 -1.52 -3.71
N ILE A 107 -5.53 -2.62 -4.45
CA ILE A 107 -5.20 -3.98 -3.97
C ILE A 107 -3.69 -4.09 -3.69
N GLY A 108 -2.84 -3.47 -4.49
CA GLY A 108 -1.38 -3.45 -4.26
C GLY A 108 -1.00 -2.82 -2.92
N PHE A 109 -1.67 -1.73 -2.52
CA PHE A 109 -1.44 -1.11 -1.21
C PHE A 109 -2.08 -1.90 -0.05
N VAL A 110 -3.35 -2.30 -0.18
CA VAL A 110 -4.14 -2.87 0.93
C VAL A 110 -3.92 -4.38 1.10
N GLY A 111 -3.75 -5.12 0.00
CA GLY A 111 -3.65 -6.58 -0.02
C GLY A 111 -2.59 -7.16 0.93
N PRO A 112 -1.33 -6.67 0.91
CA PRO A 112 -0.31 -7.14 1.84
C PRO A 112 -0.64 -6.85 3.31
N ALA A 113 -1.32 -5.74 3.60
CA ALA A 113 -1.75 -5.41 4.96
C ALA A 113 -2.86 -6.35 5.43
N ALA A 114 -3.87 -6.58 4.59
CA ALA A 114 -4.99 -7.48 4.86
C ALA A 114 -4.53 -8.94 5.03
N TYR A 115 -3.64 -9.41 4.17
CA TYR A 115 -3.07 -10.76 4.26
C TYR A 115 -2.35 -11.00 5.59
N ARG A 116 -1.55 -10.02 6.04
CA ARG A 116 -0.86 -10.10 7.34
C ARG A 116 -1.82 -10.09 8.51
N ALA A 117 -2.87 -9.27 8.46
CA ALA A 117 -3.90 -9.23 9.49
C ALA A 117 -4.63 -10.57 9.61
N GLY A 118 -5.04 -11.17 8.48
CA GLY A 118 -5.72 -12.47 8.46
C GLY A 118 -4.86 -13.63 8.98
N ARG A 119 -3.54 -13.57 8.74
CA ARG A 119 -2.59 -14.56 9.27
C ARG A 119 -2.38 -14.44 10.78
N ALA A 120 -2.50 -13.24 11.33
CA ALA A 120 -2.40 -13.02 12.78
C ALA A 120 -3.62 -13.56 13.53
N THR A 121 -4.82 -13.47 12.94
CA THR A 121 -6.07 -13.96 13.53
C THR A 121 -6.25 -15.47 13.46
N THR A 122 -5.59 -16.15 12.51
CA THR A 122 -5.66 -17.61 12.34
C THR A 122 -4.54 -18.37 13.04
N ALA A 123 -3.59 -17.67 13.67
CA ALA A 123 -2.55 -18.32 14.47
C ALA A 123 -3.18 -18.94 15.74
N PRO A 124 -2.94 -20.24 16.03
CA PRO A 124 -3.45 -20.88 17.23
C PRO A 124 -3.00 -20.13 18.48
N ALA A 125 -3.93 -19.76 19.36
CA ALA A 125 -3.59 -19.16 20.64
C ALA A 125 -2.65 -20.11 21.39
N ALA A 126 -1.46 -19.62 21.75
CA ALA A 126 -0.51 -20.40 22.54
C ALA A 126 -1.19 -20.91 23.81
N ARG A 127 -1.23 -22.24 24.00
CA ARG A 127 -1.72 -22.84 25.24
C ARG A 127 -0.94 -22.21 26.39
N ARG A 128 -1.63 -21.46 27.25
CA ARG A 128 -1.05 -21.06 28.55
C ARG A 128 -0.67 -22.35 29.28
N PRO A 129 0.58 -22.47 29.80
CA PRO A 129 0.92 -23.56 30.69
C PRO A 129 -0.09 -23.56 31.84
N SER A 130 -0.85 -24.64 31.99
CA SER A 130 -1.68 -24.87 33.17
C SER A 130 -0.79 -24.74 34.39
N ALA A 131 -1.12 -23.80 35.28
CA ALA A 131 -0.46 -23.64 36.56
C ALA A 131 -0.36 -25.02 37.23
N GLN A 132 0.86 -25.53 37.32
CA GLN A 132 1.16 -26.79 37.98
C GLN A 132 0.80 -26.61 39.47
N PRO A 133 -0.05 -27.46 40.08
CA PRO A 133 -0.39 -27.31 41.48
C PRO A 133 0.89 -27.40 42.31
N LEU A 134 1.22 -26.32 43.02
CA LEU A 134 2.31 -26.27 43.97
C LEU A 134 2.03 -27.34 45.04
N GLY A 135 2.99 -28.23 45.27
CA GLY A 135 2.80 -29.45 46.06
C GLY A 135 2.38 -29.20 47.51
N ASP A 136 1.40 -29.99 47.96
CA ASP A 136 1.10 -30.26 49.36
C ASP A 136 2.17 -31.18 49.95
N GLY A 137 3.33 -30.61 50.23
CA GLY A 137 4.50 -31.37 50.67
C GLY A 137 5.31 -30.67 51.75
N ALA A 138 4.72 -29.94 52.69
CA ALA A 138 5.44 -29.47 53.88
C ALA A 138 4.51 -28.88 54.96
N ARG A 139 3.80 -29.72 55.73
CA ARG A 139 3.53 -29.46 57.17
C ARG A 139 3.49 -30.79 57.91
N ARG A 140 4.65 -31.16 58.46
CA ARG A 140 4.75 -32.02 59.64
C ARG A 140 4.70 -31.12 60.87
#